data_AF-A0A7V7E571-F1
#
_entry.id   AF-A0A7V7E571-F1
#
_cell.length_a   1.000
_cell.length_b   1.000
_cell.length_c   1.000
_cell.angle_alpha   90.00
_cell.angle_beta   90.00
_cell.angle_gamma   90.00
#
_symmetry.space_group_name_H-M   'P 1'
#
loop_
_entity.id
_entity.type
_entity.pdbx_description
1 polymer ?
#
loop_
_entity_poly.entity_id
_entity_poly.type
_entity_poly.pdbx_seq_one_letter_code
_entity_poly.pdbx_strand_id
1 'polypeptide(L)'
;MALGTLFRPRRHDGPAHGLYLAAVVQARLPEFYLRCGVADTVDGRFDLLTLHVCLIVMRLAREGPAQKPLSQALFDLMFADMDVNLRELGVSDTGVGSRVKSMARAFYGRLAAYGEGLADDTRLGPALERNLYRGRDGVGQPVIAAMADYVRRQDRLLAGQAIDALAEGRVAFDPPPAP
;
A
#
# COMPACT_ATOMS: atom_id res chain seq x y z
N MET A 1 -34.53 24.73 -17.98
CA MET A 1 -33.90 23.45 -18.37
C MET A 1 -32.69 23.76 -19.25
N ALA A 2 -31.48 23.59 -18.72
CA ALA A 2 -30.26 23.40 -19.51
C ALA A 2 -29.28 22.62 -18.64
N LEU A 3 -29.09 21.34 -19.01
CA LEU A 3 -28.18 20.40 -18.38
C LEU A 3 -26.74 20.89 -18.55
N GLY A 4 -26.10 21.28 -17.45
CA GLY A 4 -24.71 21.75 -17.42
C GLY A 4 -23.77 20.92 -16.54
N THR A 5 -24.08 19.64 -16.27
CA THR A 5 -23.30 18.78 -15.36
C THR A 5 -23.04 17.39 -15.91
N LEU A 6 -22.62 17.28 -17.18
CA LEU A 6 -22.41 15.99 -17.84
C LEU A 6 -20.95 15.60 -18.14
N PHE A 7 -19.96 16.32 -17.58
CA PHE A 7 -18.57 15.86 -17.58
C PHE A 7 -17.91 16.13 -16.22
N ARG A 8 -18.37 15.42 -15.20
CA ARG A 8 -17.53 15.13 -14.03
C ARG A 8 -16.66 13.93 -14.43
N PRO A 9 -15.32 14.04 -14.47
CA PRO A 9 -14.48 12.87 -14.66
C PRO A 9 -14.89 11.82 -13.62
N ARG A 10 -15.17 10.58 -14.05
CA ARG A 10 -15.44 9.51 -13.11
C ARG A 10 -14.26 9.44 -12.15
N ARG A 11 -14.52 9.36 -10.85
CA ARG A 11 -13.50 9.29 -9.77
C ARG A 11 -12.49 8.13 -9.92
N HIS A 12 -12.61 7.31 -10.97
CA HIS A 12 -11.93 6.03 -11.16
C HIS A 12 -11.11 5.93 -12.48
N ASP A 13 -11.01 6.98 -13.29
CA ASP A 13 -10.36 6.87 -14.62
C ASP A 13 -8.94 7.49 -14.68
N GLY A 14 -8.31 7.76 -13.54
CA GLY A 14 -7.01 8.46 -13.46
C GLY A 14 -5.82 7.55 -13.13
N PRO A 15 -4.58 8.00 -13.38
CA PRO A 15 -3.36 7.23 -13.08
C PRO A 15 -3.28 6.67 -11.65
N ALA A 16 -3.69 7.47 -10.65
CA ALA A 16 -3.75 7.03 -9.26
C ALA A 16 -4.65 5.80 -9.05
N HIS A 17 -5.74 5.68 -9.82
CA HIS A 17 -6.63 4.53 -9.76
C HIS A 17 -5.95 3.26 -10.30
N GLY A 18 -5.23 3.36 -11.42
CA GLY A 18 -4.46 2.24 -11.96
C GLY A 18 -3.41 1.72 -10.98
N LEU A 19 -2.64 2.64 -10.37
CA LEU A 19 -1.65 2.29 -9.33
C LEU A 19 -2.30 1.64 -8.12
N TYR A 20 -3.43 2.19 -7.67
CA TYR A 20 -4.16 1.68 -6.53
C TYR A 20 -4.73 0.28 -6.78
N LEU A 21 -5.37 0.06 -7.94
CA LEU A 21 -5.91 -1.24 -8.31
C LEU A 21 -4.80 -2.30 -8.39
N ALA A 22 -3.65 -1.96 -8.98
CA ALA A 22 -2.50 -2.87 -9.03
C ALA A 22 -2.02 -3.24 -7.62
N ALA A 23 -1.93 -2.28 -6.70
CA ALA A 23 -1.58 -2.53 -5.31
C ALA A 23 -2.63 -3.38 -4.58
N VAL A 24 -3.93 -3.16 -4.83
CA VAL A 24 -5.03 -3.95 -4.27
C VAL A 24 -4.99 -5.40 -4.78
N VAL A 25 -4.83 -5.60 -6.09
CA VAL A 25 -4.73 -6.93 -6.70
C VAL A 25 -3.53 -7.67 -6.13
N GLN A 26 -2.37 -7.03 -6.08
CA GLN A 26 -1.17 -7.63 -5.51
C GLN A 26 -1.36 -7.97 -4.03
N ALA A 27 -1.87 -7.04 -3.22
CA ALA A 27 -2.04 -7.25 -1.79
C ALA A 27 -3.01 -8.39 -1.46
N ARG A 28 -3.95 -8.72 -2.36
CA ARG A 28 -4.96 -9.77 -2.18
C ARG A 28 -4.51 -11.16 -2.65
N LEU A 29 -3.28 -11.31 -3.14
CA LEU A 29 -2.76 -12.61 -3.54
C LEU A 29 -2.77 -13.60 -2.36
N PRO A 30 -3.41 -14.77 -2.48
CA PRO A 30 -3.63 -15.72 -1.37
C PRO A 30 -2.35 -16.15 -0.65
N GLU A 31 -1.23 -16.21 -1.36
CA GLU A 31 0.06 -16.69 -0.85
C GLU A 31 0.57 -15.85 0.32
N PHE A 32 0.27 -14.55 0.37
CA PHE A 32 0.65 -13.72 1.51
C PHE A 32 0.02 -14.20 2.82
N TYR A 33 -1.23 -14.66 2.74
CA TYR A 33 -2.00 -15.08 3.90
C TYR A 33 -1.74 -16.55 4.24
N LEU A 34 -1.62 -17.39 3.21
CA LEU A 34 -1.47 -18.83 3.37
C LEU A 34 -0.03 -19.24 3.72
N ARG A 35 0.97 -18.53 3.20
CA ARG A 35 2.39 -18.92 3.31
C ARG A 35 3.26 -17.88 3.99
N CYS A 36 2.95 -16.59 3.85
CA CYS A 36 3.78 -15.52 4.41
C CYS A 36 3.31 -15.04 5.79
N GLY A 37 2.35 -15.71 6.41
CA GLY A 37 1.92 -15.47 7.80
C GLY A 37 1.15 -14.16 8.03
N VAL A 38 0.75 -13.45 6.96
CA VAL A 38 -0.07 -12.26 7.10
C VAL A 38 -1.48 -12.66 7.52
N ALA A 39 -2.01 -12.03 8.58
CA ALA A 39 -3.35 -12.34 9.05
C ALA A 39 -4.40 -12.01 7.98
N ASP A 40 -5.27 -12.96 7.64
CA ASP A 40 -6.43 -12.70 6.78
C ASP A 40 -7.55 -12.02 7.56
N THR A 41 -7.32 -10.75 7.91
CA THR A 41 -8.25 -9.87 8.61
C THR A 41 -8.29 -8.52 7.91
N VAL A 42 -9.27 -7.67 8.23
CA VAL A 42 -9.35 -6.29 7.71
C VAL A 42 -8.04 -5.54 7.94
N ASP A 43 -7.48 -5.66 9.14
CA ASP A 43 -6.23 -5.02 9.51
C ASP A 43 -5.02 -5.60 8.75
N GLY A 44 -4.93 -6.93 8.59
CA GLY A 44 -3.83 -7.55 7.83
C GLY A 44 -3.89 -7.28 6.32
N ARG A 45 -5.10 -7.27 5.74
CA ARG A 45 -5.32 -6.83 4.34
C ARG A 45 -4.92 -5.37 4.15
N PHE A 46 -5.28 -4.50 5.09
CA PHE A 46 -4.84 -3.10 5.08
C PHE A 46 -3.31 -2.97 5.17
N ASP A 47 -2.65 -3.81 5.96
CA ASP A 47 -1.19 -3.75 6.13
C ASP A 47 -0.44 -4.15 4.85
N LEU A 48 -0.89 -5.18 4.16
CA LEU A 48 -0.36 -5.53 2.84
C LEU A 48 -0.64 -4.44 1.80
N LEU A 49 -1.86 -3.90 1.76
CA LEU A 49 -2.19 -2.81 0.84
C LEU A 49 -1.26 -1.60 1.09
N THR A 50 -1.12 -1.23 2.36
CA THR A 50 -0.24 -0.15 2.83
C THR A 50 1.20 -0.39 2.40
N LEU A 51 1.73 -1.59 2.57
CA LEU A 51 3.10 -1.93 2.17
C LEU A 51 3.33 -1.65 0.67
N HIS A 52 2.42 -2.10 -0.20
CA HIS A 52 2.56 -1.88 -1.64
C HIS A 52 2.40 -0.40 -2.02
N VAL A 53 1.46 0.31 -1.40
CA VAL A 53 1.27 1.75 -1.64
C VAL A 53 2.48 2.56 -1.13
N CYS A 54 3.08 2.20 0.01
CA CYS A 54 4.31 2.82 0.48
C CYS A 54 5.43 2.67 -0.55
N LEU A 55 5.59 1.49 -1.15
CA LEU A 55 6.60 1.26 -2.20
C LEU A 55 6.37 2.15 -3.43
N ILE A 56 5.13 2.27 -3.89
CA ILE A 56 4.78 3.18 -4.99
C ILE A 56 5.09 4.63 -4.62
N VAL A 57 4.69 5.09 -3.43
CA VAL A 57 4.91 6.47 -2.98
C VAL A 57 6.41 6.77 -2.85
N MET A 58 7.21 5.86 -2.30
CA MET A 58 8.68 6.02 -2.25
C MET A 58 9.28 6.09 -3.65
N ARG A 59 8.82 5.25 -4.58
CA ARG A 59 9.25 5.26 -5.98
C ARG A 59 8.94 6.59 -6.67
N LEU A 60 7.73 7.12 -6.50
CA LEU A 60 7.33 8.42 -7.05
C LEU A 60 8.11 9.58 -6.42
N ALA A 61 8.39 9.52 -5.12
CA ALA A 61 9.15 10.56 -4.42
C ALA A 61 10.59 10.71 -4.96
N ARG A 62 11.22 9.62 -5.42
CA ARG A 62 12.57 9.62 -6.01
C ARG A 62 12.66 10.40 -7.34
N GLU A 63 11.54 10.61 -8.04
CA GLU A 63 11.45 11.38 -9.29
C GLU A 63 11.25 12.89 -9.06
N GLY A 64 11.17 13.29 -7.80
CA GLY A 64 11.09 14.68 -7.41
C GLY A 64 9.67 15.26 -7.42
N PRO A 65 9.56 16.60 -7.27
CA PRO A 65 8.29 17.26 -6.95
C PRO A 65 7.19 17.11 -8.00
N ALA A 66 7.54 16.82 -9.25
CA ALA A 66 6.58 16.64 -10.35
C ALA A 66 5.60 15.50 -10.09
N GLN A 67 6.00 14.47 -9.34
CA GLN A 67 5.16 13.31 -9.03
C GLN A 67 4.37 13.44 -7.72
N LYS A 68 4.58 14.52 -6.96
CA LYS A 68 3.86 14.77 -5.70
C LYS A 68 2.33 14.75 -5.87
N PRO A 69 1.73 15.34 -6.93
CA PRO A 69 0.29 15.27 -7.13
C PRO A 69 -0.23 13.84 -7.31
N LEU A 70 0.53 12.98 -8.00
CA LEU A 70 0.17 11.58 -8.20
C LEU A 70 0.24 10.78 -6.90
N SER A 71 1.29 10.97 -6.10
CA SER A 71 1.40 10.37 -4.76
C SER A 71 0.25 10.80 -3.85
N GLN A 72 -0.14 12.09 -3.87
CA GLN A 72 -1.27 12.59 -3.10
C GLN A 72 -2.59 11.98 -3.56
N ALA A 73 -2.82 11.91 -4.87
CA ALA A 73 -4.04 11.31 -5.42
C ALA A 73 -4.16 9.82 -5.09
N LEU A 74 -3.04 9.08 -5.08
CA LEU A 74 -2.99 7.67 -4.65
C LEU A 74 -3.32 7.52 -3.16
N PHE A 75 -2.75 8.39 -2.32
CA PHE A 75 -3.06 8.44 -0.88
C PHE A 75 -4.54 8.73 -0.65
N ASP A 76 -5.07 9.80 -1.25
CA ASP A 76 -6.46 10.21 -1.10
C ASP A 76 -7.43 9.11 -1.53
N LEU A 77 -7.13 8.41 -2.63
CA LEU A 77 -7.92 7.28 -3.11
C LEU A 77 -7.91 6.11 -2.12
N MET A 78 -6.74 5.72 -1.60
CA MET A 78 -6.62 4.63 -0.62
C MET A 78 -7.44 4.90 0.65
N PHE A 79 -7.42 6.15 1.15
CA PHE A 79 -8.17 6.49 2.36
C PHE A 79 -9.67 6.69 2.11
N ALA A 80 -10.07 7.13 0.91
CA ALA A 80 -11.46 7.16 0.51
C ALA A 80 -12.05 5.73 0.40
N ASP A 81 -11.31 4.80 -0.21
CA ASP A 81 -11.73 3.39 -0.30
C ASP A 81 -11.88 2.76 1.10
N MET A 82 -10.95 3.07 2.00
CA MET A 82 -10.99 2.55 3.36
C MET A 82 -12.15 3.11 4.20
N ASP A 83 -12.49 4.39 4.05
CA ASP A 83 -13.67 4.97 4.70
C ASP A 83 -14.94 4.21 4.29
N VAL A 84 -15.09 3.89 2.99
CA VAL A 84 -16.20 3.08 2.46
C VAL A 84 -16.17 1.67 3.06
N ASN A 85 -15.06 0.96 2.97
CA ASN A 85 -14.94 -0.41 3.49
C ASN A 85 -15.26 -0.50 5.00
N LEU A 86 -14.85 0.49 5.80
CA LEU A 86 -15.15 0.51 7.24
C LEU A 86 -16.65 0.70 7.51
N ARG A 87 -17.32 1.56 6.74
CA ARG A 87 -18.78 1.75 6.85
C ARG A 87 -19.53 0.49 6.45
N GLU A 88 -19.08 -0.19 5.39
CA GLU A 88 -19.66 -1.46 4.92
C GLU A 88 -19.52 -2.58 5.95
N LEU A 89 -18.46 -2.55 6.76
CA LEU A 89 -18.25 -3.47 7.88
C LEU A 89 -19.05 -3.08 9.15
N GLY A 90 -19.93 -2.07 9.07
CA GLY A 90 -20.80 -1.66 10.16
C GLY A 90 -20.12 -0.81 11.24
N VAL A 91 -18.95 -0.24 10.97
CA VAL A 91 -18.34 0.75 11.87
C VAL A 91 -19.22 2.00 11.89
N SER A 92 -19.61 2.45 13.09
CA SER A 92 -20.47 3.63 13.23
C SER A 92 -19.83 4.88 12.63
N ASP A 93 -20.64 5.79 12.09
CA ASP A 93 -20.15 7.03 11.44
C ASP A 93 -19.20 7.83 12.35
N THR A 94 -19.48 7.87 13.65
CA THR A 94 -18.63 8.51 14.67
C THR A 94 -17.27 7.81 14.83
N GLY A 95 -17.21 6.50 14.63
CA GLY A 95 -16.00 5.68 14.76
C GLY A 95 -15.13 5.65 13.49
N VAL A 96 -15.73 5.77 12.30
CA VAL A 96 -15.01 5.69 11.02
C VAL A 96 -13.91 6.73 10.92
N GLY A 97 -14.22 8.00 11.20
CA GLY A 97 -13.24 9.09 11.08
C GLY A 97 -12.02 8.91 12.00
N SER A 98 -12.23 8.40 13.21
CA SER A 98 -11.13 8.08 14.15
C SER A 98 -10.26 6.93 13.62
N ARG A 99 -10.89 5.87 13.09
CA ARG A 99 -10.19 4.71 12.52
C ARG A 99 -9.36 5.11 11.30
N VAL A 100 -9.95 5.86 10.36
CA VAL A 100 -9.28 6.40 9.16
C VAL A 100 -8.07 7.26 9.56
N LYS A 101 -8.22 8.15 10.54
CA LYS A 101 -7.12 9.00 11.04
C LYS A 101 -5.99 8.18 11.68
N SER A 102 -6.33 7.14 12.44
CA SER A 102 -5.34 6.22 13.02
C SER A 102 -4.56 5.49 11.92
N MET A 103 -5.27 4.96 10.94
CA MET A 103 -4.68 4.28 9.79
C MET A 103 -3.80 5.22 8.94
N ALA A 104 -4.17 6.49 8.82
CA ALA A 104 -3.35 7.50 8.14
C ALA A 104 -2.02 7.75 8.87
N ARG A 105 -2.06 7.84 10.21
CA ARG A 105 -0.83 7.93 11.01
C ARG A 105 0.03 6.67 10.86
N ALA A 106 -0.58 5.49 10.90
CA ALA A 106 0.11 4.23 10.70
C ALA A 106 0.77 4.16 9.31
N PHE A 107 0.10 4.66 8.27
CA PHE A 107 0.66 4.75 6.92
C PHE A 107 1.94 5.57 6.89
N TYR A 108 1.94 6.80 7.41
CA TYR A 108 3.16 7.63 7.40
C TYR A 108 4.29 7.03 8.25
N GLY A 109 3.97 6.42 9.39
CA GLY A 109 4.96 5.69 10.20
C GLY A 109 5.57 4.50 9.46
N ARG A 110 4.79 3.78 8.65
CA ARG A 110 5.25 2.69 7.79
C ARG A 110 6.08 3.19 6.61
N LEU A 111 5.66 4.29 5.99
CA LEU A 111 6.41 4.91 4.90
C LEU A 111 7.83 5.26 5.35
N ALA A 112 7.97 5.88 6.54
CA ALA A 112 9.26 6.16 7.14
C ALA A 112 10.04 4.87 7.49
N ALA A 113 9.41 3.95 8.22
CA ALA A 113 10.08 2.73 8.69
C ALA A 113 10.55 1.81 7.55
N TYR A 114 9.75 1.67 6.49
CA TYR A 114 10.14 0.88 5.31
C TYR A 114 11.19 1.61 4.48
N GLY A 115 11.11 2.95 4.36
CA GLY A 115 12.15 3.74 3.71
C GLY A 115 13.51 3.60 4.41
N GLU A 116 13.54 3.69 5.75
CA GLU A 116 14.74 3.43 6.53
C GLU A 116 15.22 1.98 6.40
N GLY A 117 14.30 1.01 6.43
CA GLY A 117 14.62 -0.41 6.26
C GLY A 117 15.19 -0.76 4.88
N LEU A 118 14.78 -0.05 3.82
CA LEU A 118 15.35 -0.20 2.49
C LEU A 118 16.77 0.39 2.38
N ALA A 119 17.14 1.33 3.25
CA ALA A 119 18.49 1.89 3.34
C ALA A 119 19.41 1.13 4.31
N ASP A 120 18.83 0.44 5.29
CA ASP A 120 19.54 -0.35 6.31
C ASP A 120 18.86 -1.70 6.51
N ASP A 121 19.51 -2.75 6.02
CA ASP A 121 18.98 -4.12 6.01
C ASP A 121 18.65 -4.67 7.39
N THR A 122 19.29 -4.15 8.44
CA THR A 122 19.05 -4.59 9.82
C THR A 122 17.72 -4.07 10.38
N ARG A 123 17.11 -3.06 9.73
CA ARG A 123 15.86 -2.42 10.19
C ARG A 123 14.61 -2.94 9.50
N LEU A 124 14.73 -3.48 8.29
CA LEU A 124 13.55 -3.87 7.51
C LEU A 124 12.77 -5.02 8.16
N GLY A 125 13.46 -6.06 8.64
CA GLY A 125 12.84 -7.18 9.36
C GLY A 125 12.03 -6.72 10.58
N PRO A 126 12.65 -5.99 11.54
CA PRO A 126 11.93 -5.42 12.68
C PRO A 126 10.78 -4.47 12.29
N ALA A 127 10.92 -3.70 11.21
CA ALA A 127 9.84 -2.86 10.71
C ALA A 127 8.66 -3.70 10.20
N LEU A 128 8.90 -4.80 9.49
CA LEU A 128 7.85 -5.71 9.03
C LEU A 128 7.19 -6.45 10.20
N GLU A 129 7.98 -6.94 11.15
CA GLU A 129 7.50 -7.58 12.38
C GLU A 129 6.52 -6.66 13.13
N ARG A 130 6.91 -5.41 13.36
CA ARG A 130 6.07 -4.42 14.05
C ARG A 130 4.84 -4.02 13.24
N ASN A 131 4.96 -3.84 11.93
CA ASN A 131 3.93 -3.16 11.14
C ASN A 131 3.04 -4.09 10.33
N LEU A 132 3.61 -5.08 9.65
CA LEU A 132 2.88 -6.05 8.82
C LEU A 132 2.34 -7.19 9.68
N TYR A 133 3.15 -7.66 10.62
CA TYR A 133 2.78 -8.76 11.53
C TYR A 133 2.23 -8.27 12.87
N ARG A 134 2.29 -6.96 13.15
CA ARG A 134 1.76 -6.33 14.36
C ARG A 134 2.30 -6.93 15.67
N GLY A 135 3.55 -7.42 15.64
CA GLY A 135 4.15 -8.11 16.78
C GLY A 135 3.44 -9.42 17.15
N ARG A 136 2.72 -10.03 16.21
CA ARG A 136 2.06 -11.32 16.43
C ARG A 136 3.09 -12.42 16.62
N ASP A 137 2.92 -13.20 17.68
CA ASP A 137 3.69 -14.42 17.93
C ASP A 137 3.44 -15.49 16.86
N GLY A 138 4.47 -16.28 16.54
CA GLY A 138 4.36 -17.42 15.63
C GLY A 138 4.68 -17.14 14.16
N VAL A 139 5.02 -15.90 13.80
CA VAL A 139 5.66 -15.61 12.50
C VAL A 139 7.16 -15.89 12.63
N GLY A 140 7.62 -16.98 12.02
CA GLY A 140 9.02 -17.39 12.11
C GLY A 140 9.97 -16.42 11.41
N GLN A 141 11.20 -16.28 11.93
CA GLN A 141 12.24 -15.45 11.33
C GLN A 141 12.50 -15.73 9.82
N PRO A 142 12.45 -16.99 9.32
CA PRO A 142 12.57 -17.25 7.89
C PRO A 142 11.48 -16.58 7.04
N VAL A 143 10.25 -16.49 7.55
CA VAL A 143 9.13 -15.84 6.86
C VAL A 143 9.33 -14.32 6.82
N ILE A 144 9.78 -13.73 7.93
CA ILE A 144 10.11 -12.29 8.00
C ILE A 144 11.24 -11.96 7.03
N ALA A 145 12.29 -12.78 6.99
CA ALA A 145 13.41 -12.61 6.06
C ALA A 145 12.94 -12.70 4.60
N ALA A 146 12.12 -13.70 4.25
CA ALA A 146 11.57 -13.84 2.91
C ALA A 146 10.68 -12.65 2.50
N MET A 147 9.91 -12.09 3.43
CA MET A 147 9.15 -10.86 3.19
C MET A 147 10.05 -9.62 3.07
N ALA A 148 11.13 -9.53 3.82
CA ALA A 148 12.11 -8.44 3.66
C ALA A 148 12.75 -8.49 2.27
N ASP A 149 13.12 -9.69 1.80
CA ASP A 149 13.67 -9.90 0.46
C ASP A 149 12.64 -9.63 -0.64
N TYR A 150 11.38 -9.98 -0.41
CA TYR A 150 10.28 -9.57 -1.27
C TYR A 150 10.20 -8.05 -1.38
N VAL A 151 10.19 -7.32 -0.26
CA VAL A 151 10.11 -5.85 -0.26
C VAL A 151 11.28 -5.22 -1.01
N ARG A 152 12.51 -5.70 -0.81
CA ARG A 152 13.69 -5.25 -1.56
C ARG A 152 13.61 -5.56 -3.05
N ARG A 153 13.08 -6.74 -3.40
CA ARG A 153 12.86 -7.12 -4.80
C ARG A 153 11.84 -6.18 -5.46
N GLN A 154 10.74 -5.87 -4.78
CA GLN A 154 9.75 -4.91 -5.28
C GLN A 154 10.34 -3.52 -5.42
N ASP A 155 11.11 -3.03 -4.44
CA ASP A 155 11.73 -1.69 -4.54
C ASP A 155 12.65 -1.57 -5.78
N ARG A 156 13.46 -2.60 -6.05
CA ARG A 156 14.31 -2.68 -7.25
C ARG A 156 13.48 -2.79 -8.53
N LEU A 157 12.43 -3.62 -8.54
CA LEU A 157 11.53 -3.78 -9.68
C LEU A 157 10.84 -2.45 -10.02
N LEU A 158 10.30 -1.76 -9.01
CA LEU A 158 9.65 -0.46 -9.19
C LEU A 158 10.66 0.59 -9.66
N ALA A 159 11.88 0.61 -9.13
CA ALA A 159 12.95 1.51 -9.58
C ALA A 159 13.30 1.30 -11.06
N GLY A 160 13.22 0.05 -11.56
CA GLY A 160 13.44 -0.29 -12.96
C GLY A 160 12.27 0.04 -13.91
N GLN A 161 11.08 0.35 -13.39
CA GLN A 161 9.93 0.73 -14.22
C GLN A 161 10.01 2.20 -14.64
N ALA A 162 9.67 2.46 -15.91
CA ALA A 162 9.67 3.79 -16.49
C ALA A 162 8.68 4.69 -15.74
N ILE A 163 9.12 5.90 -15.37
CA ILE A 163 8.25 6.83 -14.66
C ILE A 163 6.99 7.20 -15.46
N ASP A 164 7.10 7.28 -16.80
CA ASP A 164 5.95 7.54 -17.66
C ASP A 164 4.88 6.44 -17.53
N ALA A 165 5.27 5.18 -17.34
CA ALA A 165 4.33 4.10 -17.10
C ALA A 165 3.57 4.30 -15.77
N LEU A 166 4.28 4.66 -14.70
CA LEU A 166 3.66 4.94 -13.40
C LEU A 166 2.77 6.19 -13.47
N ALA A 167 3.20 7.22 -14.22
CA ALA A 167 2.44 8.45 -14.45
C ALA A 167 1.16 8.21 -15.27
N GLU A 168 1.11 7.13 -16.05
CA GLU A 168 -0.08 6.63 -16.73
C GLU A 168 -0.89 5.61 -15.90
N GLY A 169 -0.47 5.32 -14.66
CA GLY A 169 -1.17 4.41 -13.76
C GLY A 169 -0.82 2.93 -13.93
N ARG A 170 0.27 2.62 -14.64
CA ARG A 170 0.74 1.25 -14.88
C ARG A 170 1.91 0.93 -13.95
N VAL A 171 1.73 -0.08 -13.11
CA VAL A 171 2.79 -0.62 -12.24
C VAL A 171 2.65 -2.14 -12.18
N ALA A 172 3.79 -2.83 -12.18
CA ALA A 172 3.88 -4.27 -11.99
C ALA A 172 4.58 -4.61 -10.66
N PHE A 173 4.17 -5.73 -10.07
CA PHE A 173 4.79 -6.31 -8.89
C PHE A 173 5.19 -7.76 -9.19
N ASP A 174 6.30 -8.21 -8.62
CA ASP A 174 6.66 -9.65 -8.65
C ASP A 174 5.74 -10.45 -7.72
N PRO A 175 5.60 -11.77 -7.92
CA PRO A 175 4.77 -12.61 -7.06
C PRO A 175 5.26 -12.62 -5.60
N PRO A 176 4.39 -13.00 -4.63
CA PRO A 176 4.72 -13.16 -3.22
C PRO A 176 5.92 -14.10 -3.01
N PRO A 177 6.68 -13.96 -1.91
CA PRO A 177 7.79 -14.87 -1.65
C PRO A 177 7.28 -16.28 -1.33
N ALA A 178 8.17 -17.25 -1.52
CA ALA A 178 7.95 -18.64 -1.19
C ALA A 178 8.89 -19.05 -0.04
N PRO A 179 8.59 -18.65 1.22
CA PRO A 179 9.35 -19.09 2.38
C PRO A 179 9.23 -20.60 2.64
#